data_AF-A0A0B2UL38-F1
#
_entry.id   AF-A0A0B2UL38-F1
#
_cell.length_a   1.000
_cell.length_b   1.000
_cell.length_c   1.000
_cell.angle_alpha   90.00
_cell.angle_beta   90.00
_cell.angle_gamma   90.00
#
_symmetry.space_group_name_H-M   'P 1'
#
loop_
_entity.id
_entity.type
_entity.pdbx_description
1 polymer ?
#
loop_
_entity_poly.entity_id
_entity_poly.type
_entity_poly.pdbx_seq_one_letter_code
_entity_poly.pdbx_strand_id
1 'polypeptide(L)'
;MPYSDAAKSCFDNKDYQGYFENTKKQYERTHSADDKCEMDKAQRTLALHKEIQELIRRKNSDYYTILGVQKSASQDEIRRAFNALVMKFHPDRTKMSESNDVTAIIQKAYTTLSNPEKRKAYDNKQTSHSAFSHTTFRHNHPEDIMSNIFFSAFNQHAQRSTIFYSTQDLYQHLYSNMNRRYTRGYRAPNMQSQEPTDPKVIVAMVLIILLFIMLQ
;
A
#
# COMPACT_ATOMS: atom_id res chain seq x y z
N MET A 1 6.70 6.00 40.64
CA MET A 1 7.12 5.62 39.27
C MET A 1 7.85 6.80 38.66
N PRO A 2 9.01 6.62 38.02
CA PRO A 2 9.64 7.69 37.25
C PRO A 2 8.73 8.07 36.07
N TYR A 3 8.72 9.35 35.66
CA TYR A 3 7.81 9.81 34.60
C TYR A 3 8.06 9.13 33.25
N SER A 4 9.28 8.66 33.01
CA SER A 4 9.63 7.85 31.84
C SER A 4 8.77 6.59 31.73
N ASP A 5 8.46 5.93 32.85
CA ASP A 5 7.69 4.69 32.88
C ASP A 5 6.19 4.96 32.75
N ALA A 6 5.72 6.04 33.38
CA ALA A 6 4.36 6.53 33.21
C ALA A 6 4.08 6.96 31.77
N ALA A 7 5.04 7.62 31.12
CA ALA A 7 4.97 8.04 29.72
C ALA A 7 4.84 6.84 28.77
N LYS A 8 5.67 5.80 28.95
CA LYS A 8 5.56 4.56 28.17
C LYS A 8 4.21 3.87 28.36
N SER A 9 3.76 3.77 29.61
CA SER A 9 2.45 3.17 29.92
C SER A 9 1.29 3.93 29.25
N CYS A 10 1.33 5.27 29.25
CA CYS A 10 0.34 6.08 28.54
C CYS A 10 0.35 5.78 27.03
N PHE A 11 1.53 5.69 26.40
CA PHE A 11 1.64 5.36 24.97
C PHE A 11 1.04 3.98 24.64
N ASP A 12 1.36 2.96 25.42
CA ASP A 12 0.86 1.59 25.22
C ASP A 12 -0.67 1.53 25.38
N ASN A 13 -1.21 2.32 26.31
CA ASN A 13 -2.65 2.45 26.53
C ASN A 13 -3.36 3.39 25.53
N LYS A 14 -2.65 3.88 24.50
CA LYS A 14 -3.14 4.85 23.49
C LYS A 14 -3.56 6.21 24.07
N ASP A 15 -3.11 6.52 25.27
CA ASP A 15 -3.27 7.84 25.90
C ASP A 15 -2.10 8.76 25.49
N TYR A 16 -2.17 9.27 24.26
CA TYR A 16 -1.13 10.15 23.73
C TYR A 16 -1.09 11.53 24.42
N GLN A 17 -2.19 11.96 25.05
CA GLN A 17 -2.20 13.18 25.83
C GLN A 17 -1.41 12.99 27.13
N GLY A 18 -1.67 11.91 27.87
CA GLY A 18 -0.89 11.56 29.06
C GLY A 18 0.58 11.32 28.75
N TYR A 19 0.90 10.72 27.59
CA TYR A 19 2.28 10.58 27.12
C TYR A 19 3.00 11.93 27.00
N PHE A 20 2.36 12.92 26.37
CA PHE A 20 2.92 14.27 26.25
C PHE A 20 3.04 14.98 27.59
N GLU A 21 2.02 14.89 28.45
CA GLU A 21 2.05 15.53 29.76
C GLU A 21 3.14 14.97 30.67
N ASN A 22 3.34 13.65 30.66
CA ASN A 22 4.37 13.00 31.48
C ASN A 22 5.79 13.30 30.97
N THR A 23 6.01 13.30 29.66
CA THR A 23 7.31 13.68 29.07
C THR A 23 7.62 15.16 29.31
N LYS A 24 6.62 16.05 29.23
CA LYS A 24 6.77 17.47 29.58
C LYS A 24 7.16 17.65 31.05
N LYS A 25 6.49 16.97 31.99
CA LYS A 25 6.84 17.02 33.42
C LYS A 25 8.26 16.50 33.69
N GLN A 26 8.71 15.49 32.95
CA GLN A 26 10.08 14.99 33.05
C GLN A 26 11.09 16.05 32.61
N TYR A 27 10.87 16.68 31.44
CA TYR A 27 11.70 17.77 30.94
C TYR A 27 11.74 18.97 31.89
N GLU A 28 10.59 19.40 32.43
CA GLU A 28 10.52 20.50 33.40
C GLU A 28 11.32 20.24 34.68
N ARG A 29 11.59 18.97 35.02
CA ARG A 29 12.42 18.61 36.18
C ARG A 29 13.90 18.57 35.86
N THR A 30 14.27 17.96 34.74
CA THR A 30 15.67 17.69 34.42
C THR A 30 16.31 18.78 33.58
N HIS A 31 15.51 19.51 32.79
CA HIS A 31 15.95 20.41 31.72
C HIS A 31 16.99 19.78 30.76
N SER A 32 17.00 18.45 30.67
CA SER A 32 17.95 17.71 29.84
C SER A 32 17.60 17.85 28.35
N ALA A 33 18.62 17.90 27.49
CA ALA A 33 18.44 17.89 26.03
C ALA A 33 17.74 16.60 25.54
N ASP A 34 18.02 15.46 26.19
CA ASP A 34 17.42 14.18 25.85
C ASP A 34 15.91 14.17 26.17
N ASP A 35 15.54 14.68 27.35
CA ASP A 35 14.14 14.79 27.76
C ASP A 35 13.36 15.79 26.91
N LYS A 36 14.02 16.86 26.44
CA LYS A 36 13.45 17.79 25.46
C LYS A 36 13.14 17.08 24.14
N CYS A 37 14.06 16.28 23.63
CA CYS A 37 13.87 15.50 22.41
C CYS A 37 12.69 14.52 22.53
N GLU A 38 12.54 13.86 23.68
CA GLU A 38 11.40 12.98 23.98
C GLU A 38 10.09 13.74 24.09
N MET A 39 10.06 14.90 24.74
CA MET A 39 8.88 15.77 24.78
C MET A 39 8.47 16.24 23.38
N ASP A 40 9.43 16.64 22.54
CA ASP A 40 9.17 17.06 21.16
C ASP A 40 8.63 15.89 20.30
N LYS A 41 9.13 14.66 20.52
CA LYS A 41 8.57 13.44 19.91
C LYS A 41 7.13 13.23 20.36
N ALA A 42 6.85 13.32 21.67
CA ALA A 42 5.51 13.17 22.22
C ALA A 42 4.53 14.21 21.67
N GLN A 43 4.97 15.46 21.51
CA GLN A 43 4.17 16.52 20.91
C GLN A 43 3.79 16.20 19.45
N ARG A 44 4.76 15.72 18.65
CA ARG A 44 4.50 15.30 17.26
C ARG A 44 3.53 14.13 17.21
N THR A 45 3.69 13.13 18.08
CA THR A 45 2.78 11.98 18.17
C THR A 45 1.36 12.43 18.51
N LEU A 46 1.20 13.31 19.50
CA LEU A 46 -0.11 13.84 19.88
C LEU A 46 -0.76 14.64 18.74
N ALA A 47 -0.01 15.48 18.04
CA ALA A 47 -0.50 16.23 16.89
C ALA A 47 -0.95 15.28 15.77
N LEU A 48 -0.16 14.24 15.50
CA LEU A 48 -0.49 13.25 14.47
C LEU A 48 -1.71 12.42 14.84
N HIS A 49 -1.85 11.99 16.10
CA HIS A 49 -3.05 11.29 16.58
C HIS A 49 -4.32 12.15 16.39
N LYS A 50 -4.28 13.44 16.74
CA LYS A 50 -5.42 14.35 16.53
C LYS A 50 -5.84 14.43 15.05
N GLU A 51 -4.85 14.47 14.15
CA GLU A 51 -5.11 14.47 12.71
C GLU A 51 -5.70 13.15 12.21
N ILE A 52 -5.18 12.00 12.70
CA ILE A 52 -5.72 10.67 12.43
C ILE A 52 -7.19 10.59 12.87
N GLN A 53 -7.49 11.01 14.10
CA GLN A 53 -8.85 11.02 14.63
C GLN A 53 -9.79 11.86 13.77
N GLU A 54 -9.34 13.01 13.29
CA GLU A 54 -10.16 13.87 12.44
C GLU A 54 -10.45 13.23 11.08
N LEU A 55 -9.47 12.55 10.48
CA LEU A 55 -9.66 11.79 9.24
C LEU A 55 -10.62 10.61 9.43
N ILE A 56 -10.49 9.87 10.54
CA ILE A 56 -11.41 8.78 10.90
C ILE A 56 -12.82 9.33 11.10
N ARG A 57 -12.97 10.47 11.76
CA ARG A 57 -14.26 11.15 11.96
C ARG A 57 -14.90 11.57 10.63
N ARG A 58 -14.09 12.02 9.68
CA ARG A 58 -14.50 12.41 8.31
C ARG A 58 -14.46 11.27 7.29
N LYS A 59 -14.43 10.00 7.72
CA LYS A 59 -14.33 8.83 6.81
C LYS A 59 -15.45 8.73 5.77
N ASN A 60 -16.61 9.35 6.04
CA ASN A 60 -17.77 9.37 5.14
C ASN A 60 -17.84 10.65 4.28
N SER A 61 -16.87 11.55 4.41
CA SER A 61 -16.78 12.77 3.59
C SER A 61 -16.28 12.49 2.19
N ASP A 62 -16.31 13.53 1.34
CA ASP A 62 -15.82 13.47 -0.03
C ASP A 62 -14.38 12.95 -0.11
N TYR A 63 -14.11 12.05 -1.06
CA TYR A 63 -12.79 11.45 -1.27
C TYR A 63 -11.73 12.49 -1.63
N TYR A 64 -12.14 13.58 -2.29
CA TYR A 64 -11.28 14.74 -2.57
C TYR A 64 -10.83 15.43 -1.27
N THR A 65 -11.75 15.60 -0.32
CA THR A 65 -11.46 16.18 1.01
C THR A 65 -10.55 15.27 1.83
N ILE A 66 -10.76 13.95 1.78
CA ILE A 66 -9.90 12.96 2.46
C ILE A 66 -8.46 13.02 1.93
N LEU A 67 -8.28 13.17 0.61
CA LEU A 67 -6.96 13.33 0.01
C LEU A 67 -6.41 14.76 0.09
N GLY A 68 -7.20 15.74 0.54
CA GLY A 68 -6.80 17.15 0.59
C GLY A 68 -6.60 17.79 -0.78
N VAL A 69 -7.32 17.33 -1.80
CA VAL A 69 -7.21 17.83 -3.19
C VAL A 69 -8.52 18.44 -3.66
N GLN A 70 -8.47 19.30 -4.69
CA GLN A 70 -9.67 19.86 -5.30
C GLN A 70 -10.37 18.86 -6.24
N LYS A 71 -11.66 19.07 -6.50
CA LYS A 71 -12.42 18.24 -7.48
C LYS A 71 -11.88 18.38 -8.91
N SER A 72 -11.21 19.49 -9.23
CA SER A 72 -10.50 19.75 -10.48
C SER A 72 -9.11 19.11 -10.56
N ALA A 73 -8.63 18.46 -9.48
CA ALA A 73 -7.28 17.92 -9.44
C ALA A 73 -7.03 16.90 -10.54
N SER A 74 -5.85 17.00 -11.14
CA SER A 74 -5.31 16.04 -12.10
C SER A 74 -4.99 14.71 -11.43
N GLN A 75 -4.83 13.65 -12.24
CA GLN A 75 -4.45 12.33 -11.71
C GLN A 75 -3.08 12.36 -11.00
N ASP A 76 -2.15 13.16 -11.52
CA ASP A 76 -0.82 13.31 -10.92
C ASP A 76 -0.90 13.99 -9.54
N GLU A 77 -1.77 14.99 -9.38
CA GLU A 77 -2.01 15.62 -8.07
C GLU A 77 -2.62 14.65 -7.06
N ILE A 78 -3.62 13.88 -7.49
CA ILE A 78 -4.25 12.83 -6.66
C ILE A 78 -3.20 11.80 -6.21
N ARG A 79 -2.32 11.38 -7.12
CA ARG A 79 -1.22 10.44 -6.83
C ARG A 79 -0.20 11.03 -5.87
N ARG A 80 0.21 12.28 -6.07
CA ARG A 80 1.15 12.98 -5.17
C ARG A 80 0.57 13.11 -3.76
N ALA A 81 -0.70 13.51 -3.66
CA ALA A 81 -1.38 13.65 -2.37
C ALA A 81 -1.50 12.31 -1.64
N PHE A 82 -1.88 11.25 -2.35
CA PHE A 82 -1.92 9.89 -1.80
C PHE A 82 -0.55 9.46 -1.24
N ASN A 83 0.53 9.62 -2.01
CA ASN A 83 1.87 9.24 -1.57
C ASN A 83 2.31 10.02 -0.32
N ALA A 84 2.02 11.32 -0.26
CA ALA A 84 2.34 12.15 0.90
C ALA A 84 1.61 11.67 2.16
N LEU A 85 0.31 11.36 2.05
CA LEU A 85 -0.51 10.91 3.17
C LEU A 85 -0.09 9.50 3.65
N VAL A 86 0.16 8.56 2.74
CA VAL A 86 0.62 7.21 3.12
C VAL A 86 1.97 7.28 3.83
N MET A 87 2.90 8.11 3.37
CA MET A 87 4.21 8.28 4.03
C MET A 87 4.12 8.94 5.40
N LYS A 88 3.08 9.75 5.63
CA LYS A 88 2.82 10.41 6.91
C LYS A 88 2.14 9.49 7.92
N PHE A 89 1.20 8.67 7.47
CA PHE A 89 0.38 7.80 8.33
C PHE A 89 0.80 6.33 8.31
N HIS A 90 1.95 5.99 7.74
CA HIS A 90 2.42 4.60 7.67
C HIS A 90 2.63 3.99 9.08
N PRO A 91 2.11 2.77 9.36
CA PRO A 91 2.21 2.16 10.69
C PRO A 91 3.65 1.94 11.17
N ASP A 92 4.58 1.61 10.26
CA ASP A 92 6.01 1.45 10.57
C ASP A 92 6.67 2.74 11.10
N ARG A 93 6.20 3.92 10.66
CA ARG A 93 6.78 5.21 11.06
C ARG A 93 6.14 5.76 12.32
N THR A 94 4.82 5.62 12.43
CA THR A 94 4.04 6.22 13.51
C THR A 94 3.94 5.32 14.73
N LYS A 95 4.07 3.99 14.55
CA LYS A 95 3.88 2.97 15.59
C LYS A 95 2.53 3.05 16.32
N MET A 96 1.55 3.74 15.73
CA MET A 96 0.21 3.89 16.30
C MET A 96 -0.73 2.84 15.71
N SER A 97 -1.56 2.21 16.54
CA SER A 97 -2.52 1.20 16.06
C SER A 97 -3.54 1.76 15.07
N GLU A 98 -3.91 3.04 15.24
CA GLU A 98 -4.94 3.74 14.47
C GLU A 98 -4.46 4.16 13.07
N SER A 99 -3.16 4.06 12.82
CA SER A 99 -2.56 4.36 11.51
C SER A 99 -3.04 3.42 10.40
N ASN A 100 -3.44 2.20 10.75
CA ASN A 100 -4.01 1.25 9.80
C ASN A 100 -5.37 1.71 9.26
N ASP A 101 -6.24 2.20 10.16
CA ASP A 101 -7.60 2.62 9.81
C ASP A 101 -7.58 3.83 8.88
N VAL A 102 -6.76 4.84 9.20
CA VAL A 102 -6.65 6.04 8.35
C VAL A 102 -6.00 5.72 7.00
N THR A 103 -5.01 4.83 6.97
CA THR A 103 -4.37 4.40 5.71
C THR A 103 -5.38 3.69 4.81
N ALA A 104 -6.25 2.85 5.38
CA ALA A 104 -7.33 2.21 4.63
C ALA A 104 -8.34 3.23 4.06
N ILE A 105 -8.67 4.28 4.81
CA ILE A 105 -9.55 5.38 4.35
C ILE A 105 -8.90 6.12 3.17
N ILE A 106 -7.63 6.51 3.30
CA ILE A 106 -6.86 7.19 2.24
C ILE A 106 -6.78 6.33 0.98
N GLN A 107 -6.54 5.03 1.16
CA GLN A 107 -6.47 4.06 0.07
C GLN A 107 -7.80 3.91 -0.66
N LYS A 108 -8.93 3.86 0.07
CA LYS A 108 -10.27 3.81 -0.53
C LYS A 108 -10.56 5.05 -1.37
N ALA A 109 -10.16 6.23 -0.90
CA ALA A 109 -10.29 7.47 -1.65
C ALA A 109 -9.45 7.43 -2.94
N TYR A 110 -8.17 7.04 -2.84
CA TYR A 110 -7.28 6.95 -4.00
C TYR A 110 -7.75 5.96 -5.05
N THR A 111 -8.12 4.73 -4.66
CA THR A 111 -8.60 3.68 -5.60
C THR A 111 -9.84 4.08 -6.38
N THR A 112 -10.67 4.96 -5.82
CA THR A 112 -11.84 5.49 -6.52
C THR A 112 -11.47 6.66 -7.44
N LEU A 113 -10.58 7.54 -7.00
CA LEU A 113 -10.24 8.78 -7.73
C LEU A 113 -9.13 8.61 -8.77
N SER A 114 -8.30 7.57 -8.65
CA SER A 114 -7.18 7.32 -9.57
C SER A 114 -7.65 6.78 -10.91
N ASN A 115 -8.71 5.98 -10.94
CA ASN A 115 -9.30 5.45 -12.16
C ASN A 115 -10.34 6.43 -12.73
N PRO A 116 -10.21 6.91 -13.98
CA PRO A 116 -11.15 7.85 -14.59
C PRO A 116 -12.61 7.37 -14.58
N GLU A 117 -12.85 6.09 -14.86
CA GLU A 117 -14.20 5.52 -14.91
C GLU A 117 -14.83 5.47 -13.51
N LYS A 118 -14.04 5.07 -12.50
CA LYS A 118 -14.49 5.04 -11.11
C LYS A 118 -14.72 6.44 -10.55
N ARG A 119 -13.84 7.38 -10.89
CA ARG A 119 -13.99 8.80 -10.53
C ARG A 119 -15.26 9.38 -11.13
N LYS A 120 -15.50 9.16 -12.42
CA LYS A 120 -16.75 9.59 -13.09
C LYS A 120 -17.98 8.96 -12.45
N ALA A 121 -17.95 7.66 -12.15
CA ALA A 121 -19.06 6.99 -11.46
C ALA A 121 -19.29 7.54 -10.05
N TYR A 122 -18.22 7.87 -9.32
CA TYR A 122 -18.29 8.51 -8.00
C TYR A 122 -18.87 9.92 -8.08
N ASP A 123 -18.38 10.74 -9.00
CA ASP A 123 -18.86 12.11 -9.22
C ASP A 123 -20.34 12.11 -9.65
N ASN A 124 -20.73 11.20 -10.55
CA ASN A 124 -22.12 11.02 -10.97
C ASN A 124 -23.01 10.61 -9.79
N LYS A 125 -22.58 9.67 -8.94
CA LYS A 125 -23.33 9.29 -7.74
C LYS A 125 -23.48 10.47 -6.78
N GLN A 126 -22.44 11.28 -6.58
CA GLN A 126 -22.50 12.48 -5.76
C GLN A 126 -23.53 13.49 -6.30
N THR A 127 -23.62 13.64 -7.62
CA THR A 127 -24.66 14.48 -8.24
C THR A 127 -26.07 13.87 -8.16
N SER A 128 -26.21 12.54 -8.23
CA SER A 128 -27.50 11.84 -8.20
C SER A 128 -28.10 11.64 -6.81
N HIS A 129 -27.38 11.93 -5.72
CA HIS A 129 -28.01 12.07 -4.40
C HIS A 129 -28.90 13.34 -4.30
N SER A 130 -28.90 14.19 -5.34
CA SER A 130 -29.92 15.23 -5.58
C SER A 130 -31.07 14.74 -6.48
N ALA A 131 -30.97 13.59 -7.16
CA ALA A 131 -31.95 13.10 -8.11
C ALA A 131 -31.82 11.58 -8.37
N PHE A 132 -32.61 10.80 -7.63
CA PHE A 132 -33.15 9.48 -7.99
C PHE A 132 -32.21 8.23 -7.95
N SER A 133 -32.68 7.21 -7.22
CA SER A 133 -32.05 5.91 -6.96
C SER A 133 -32.19 4.89 -8.11
N HIS A 134 -31.34 3.84 -8.09
CA HIS A 134 -31.24 2.65 -8.96
C HIS A 134 -30.48 2.89 -10.30
N THR A 135 -29.48 2.11 -10.76
CA THR A 135 -29.31 0.63 -10.76
C THR A 135 -27.86 0.16 -11.09
N THR A 136 -27.55 -1.07 -10.63
CA THR A 136 -26.59 -2.10 -11.11
C THR A 136 -25.07 -1.86 -11.19
N PHE A 137 -24.38 -2.55 -10.27
CA PHE A 137 -22.97 -2.96 -10.27
C PHE A 137 -22.68 -3.98 -11.40
N ARG A 138 -21.61 -3.80 -12.19
CA ARG A 138 -21.07 -4.85 -13.08
C ARG A 138 -19.56 -5.03 -12.83
N HIS A 139 -19.15 -6.29 -12.87
CA HIS A 139 -17.92 -6.92 -12.36
C HIS A 139 -16.63 -6.68 -13.17
N ASN A 140 -15.51 -6.73 -12.43
CA ASN A 140 -14.15 -7.21 -12.76
C ASN A 140 -13.34 -6.50 -13.85
N HIS A 141 -12.60 -5.45 -13.45
CA HIS A 141 -11.48 -4.88 -14.19
C HIS A 141 -10.14 -5.42 -13.63
N PRO A 142 -9.18 -5.88 -14.45
CA PRO A 142 -7.89 -6.46 -14.00
C PRO A 142 -7.00 -5.50 -13.17
N GLU A 143 -7.20 -4.19 -13.34
CA GLU A 143 -6.59 -3.13 -12.51
C GLU A 143 -6.92 -3.28 -11.02
N ASP A 144 -8.14 -3.74 -10.70
CA ASP A 144 -8.59 -3.92 -9.32
C ASP A 144 -7.90 -5.10 -8.66
N ILE A 145 -7.56 -6.13 -9.43
CA ILE A 145 -6.82 -7.31 -8.99
C ILE A 145 -5.37 -6.93 -8.66
N MET A 146 -4.71 -6.14 -9.50
CA MET A 146 -3.35 -5.63 -9.22
C MET A 146 -3.30 -4.75 -7.99
N SER A 147 -4.31 -3.88 -7.81
CA SER A 147 -4.43 -3.08 -6.61
C SER A 147 -4.58 -3.97 -5.37
N ASN A 148 -5.52 -4.92 -5.36
CA ASN A 148 -5.75 -5.84 -4.27
C ASN A 148 -4.52 -6.73 -3.96
N ILE A 149 -3.71 -7.09 -4.96
CA ILE A 149 -2.46 -7.87 -4.79
C ILE A 149 -1.33 -7.00 -4.20
N PHE A 150 -1.10 -5.79 -4.71
CA PHE A 150 -0.16 -4.83 -4.13
C PHE A 150 -0.49 -4.53 -2.66
N PHE A 151 -1.79 -4.33 -2.37
CA PHE A 151 -2.27 -3.97 -1.04
C PHE A 151 -2.31 -5.15 -0.05
N SER A 152 -2.58 -6.37 -0.51
CA SER A 152 -2.45 -7.58 0.34
C SER A 152 -1.00 -7.88 0.69
N ALA A 153 -0.06 -7.63 -0.23
CA ALA A 153 1.38 -7.73 0.05
C ALA A 153 1.86 -6.66 1.05
N PHE A 154 1.30 -5.45 0.98
CA PHE A 154 1.60 -4.36 1.93
C PHE A 154 1.09 -4.68 3.34
N ASN A 155 -0.13 -5.23 3.48
CA ASN A 155 -0.66 -5.68 4.76
C ASN A 155 0.08 -6.92 5.33
N GLN A 156 0.65 -7.78 4.47
CA GLN A 156 1.39 -8.97 4.89
C GLN A 156 2.85 -8.67 5.31
N HIS A 157 3.43 -7.53 4.91
CA HIS A 157 4.83 -7.17 5.19
C HIS A 157 5.06 -6.34 6.46
N ALA A 158 4.07 -6.23 7.36
CA ALA A 158 4.14 -5.49 8.63
C ALA A 158 5.15 -6.03 9.69
N GLN A 159 6.21 -6.75 9.29
CA GLN A 159 7.18 -7.36 10.20
C GLN A 159 8.67 -7.14 9.85
N ARG A 160 9.07 -6.61 8.68
CA ARG A 160 10.53 -6.43 8.39
C ARG A 160 10.90 -5.24 7.46
N SER A 161 11.47 -4.22 8.09
CA SER A 161 12.54 -3.30 7.64
C SER A 161 12.25 -2.11 6.69
N THR A 162 12.94 -1.01 7.02
CA THR A 162 12.91 0.37 6.52
C THR A 162 13.72 0.58 5.22
N ILE A 163 13.09 0.88 4.08
CA ILE A 163 13.78 1.47 2.91
C ILE A 163 12.85 2.44 2.15
N PHE A 164 13.35 3.64 1.83
CA PHE A 164 12.69 4.64 0.98
C PHE A 164 12.80 4.28 -0.51
N TYR A 165 11.68 4.28 -1.24
CA TYR A 165 11.68 4.10 -2.70
C TYR A 165 10.85 5.18 -3.42
N SER A 166 11.38 5.64 -4.56
CA SER A 166 10.64 6.36 -5.61
C SER A 166 9.66 5.41 -6.30
N THR A 167 8.46 5.87 -6.69
CA THR A 167 7.45 4.99 -7.31
C THR A 167 7.90 4.38 -8.65
N GLN A 168 8.92 4.93 -9.31
CA GLN A 168 9.54 4.33 -10.50
C GLN A 168 10.38 3.10 -10.15
N ASP A 169 11.20 3.21 -9.08
CA ASP A 169 12.07 2.15 -8.59
C ASP A 169 11.31 1.08 -7.83
N LEU A 170 10.24 1.45 -7.11
CA LEU A 170 9.36 0.48 -6.45
C LEU A 170 8.65 -0.41 -7.48
N TYR A 171 8.16 0.18 -8.58
CA TYR A 171 7.53 -0.57 -9.67
C TYR A 171 8.58 -1.48 -10.34
N GLN A 172 9.75 -0.97 -10.71
CA GLN A 172 10.83 -1.78 -11.29
C GLN A 172 11.34 -2.90 -10.35
N HIS A 173 11.44 -2.62 -9.04
CA HIS A 173 11.93 -3.58 -8.04
C HIS A 173 10.88 -4.65 -7.70
N LEU A 174 9.59 -4.30 -7.72
CA LEU A 174 8.49 -5.27 -7.54
C LEU A 174 8.26 -6.10 -8.81
N TYR A 175 8.36 -5.51 -10.01
CA TYR A 175 8.26 -6.24 -11.27
C TYR A 175 9.46 -7.15 -11.53
N SER A 176 10.69 -6.73 -11.21
CA SER A 176 11.88 -7.59 -11.34
C SER A 176 11.89 -8.72 -10.31
N ASN A 177 11.39 -8.49 -9.08
CA ASN A 177 11.22 -9.57 -8.11
C ASN A 177 10.03 -10.48 -8.42
N MET A 178 8.96 -9.98 -9.04
CA MET A 178 7.90 -10.82 -9.61
C MET A 178 8.43 -11.64 -10.78
N ASN A 179 9.23 -11.08 -11.70
CA ASN A 179 9.88 -11.86 -12.77
C ASN A 179 10.92 -12.85 -12.23
N ARG A 180 11.58 -12.58 -11.10
CA ARG A 180 12.45 -13.55 -10.42
C ARG A 180 11.67 -14.67 -9.72
N ARG A 181 10.42 -14.45 -9.32
CA ARG A 181 9.56 -15.51 -8.74
C ARG A 181 8.75 -16.25 -9.81
N TYR A 182 8.38 -15.57 -10.90
CA TYR A 182 7.73 -16.15 -12.07
C TYR A 182 8.71 -17.01 -12.90
N THR A 183 10.01 -16.68 -12.92
CA THR A 183 11.05 -17.55 -13.51
C THR A 183 11.67 -18.55 -12.53
N ARG A 184 11.27 -18.55 -11.24
CA ARG A 184 11.71 -19.56 -10.24
C ARG A 184 10.63 -20.58 -9.90
N GLY A 185 9.40 -20.39 -10.40
CA GLY A 185 8.26 -21.28 -10.23
C GLY A 185 8.03 -22.28 -11.38
N TYR A 186 8.64 -22.08 -12.55
CA TYR A 186 8.67 -23.13 -13.57
C TYR A 186 9.88 -24.04 -13.34
N ARG A 187 9.84 -24.82 -12.27
CA ARG A 187 10.46 -26.14 -12.32
C ARG A 187 9.51 -26.98 -13.15
N ALA A 188 9.85 -27.18 -14.42
CA ALA A 188 9.17 -28.16 -15.25
C ALA A 188 9.07 -29.47 -14.43
N PRO A 189 7.92 -30.15 -14.42
CA PRO A 189 7.90 -31.54 -13.97
C PRO A 189 8.96 -32.28 -14.79
N ASN A 190 9.70 -33.19 -14.16
CA ASN A 190 10.58 -34.13 -14.87
C ASN A 190 9.74 -34.86 -15.92
N MET A 191 9.69 -34.33 -17.13
CA MET A 191 9.57 -35.15 -18.31
C MET A 191 10.96 -35.72 -18.50
N GLN A 192 11.08 -37.02 -18.28
CA GLN A 192 12.23 -37.78 -18.70
C GLN A 192 12.30 -37.63 -20.24
N SER A 193 13.01 -36.60 -20.70
CA SER A 193 13.45 -36.53 -22.08
C SER A 193 14.52 -37.60 -22.23
N GLN A 194 14.07 -38.82 -22.54
CA GLN A 194 14.92 -39.79 -23.20
C GLN A 194 15.36 -39.12 -24.51
N GLU A 195 16.56 -38.55 -24.49
CA GLU A 195 17.25 -38.29 -25.75
C GLU A 195 17.37 -39.63 -26.48
N PRO A 196 16.97 -39.70 -27.76
CA PRO A 196 17.16 -40.91 -28.54
C PRO A 196 18.66 -41.06 -28.82
N THR A 197 19.37 -41.74 -27.93
CA THR A 197 20.80 -42.07 -28.11
C THR A 197 21.03 -43.21 -29.11
N ASP A 198 19.97 -43.73 -29.74
CA ASP A 198 20.09 -44.77 -30.75
C ASP A 198 20.24 -44.12 -32.14
N PRO A 199 21.42 -44.25 -32.79
CA PRO A 199 21.67 -43.64 -34.11
C PRO A 199 20.66 -44.09 -35.18
N LYS A 200 19.97 -45.21 -35.00
CA LYS A 200 18.92 -45.68 -35.93
C LYS A 200 17.65 -44.81 -35.89
N VAL A 201 17.30 -44.26 -34.73
CA VAL A 201 16.10 -43.43 -34.54
C VAL A 201 16.31 -42.03 -35.11
N ILE A 202 17.53 -41.50 -34.97
CA ILE A 202 17.91 -40.21 -35.56
C ILE A 202 17.85 -40.27 -37.10
N VAL A 203 18.37 -41.35 -37.69
CA VAL A 203 18.33 -41.56 -39.16
C VAL A 203 16.89 -41.71 -39.67
N ALA A 204 16.02 -42.40 -38.93
CA ALA A 204 14.60 -42.52 -39.30
C ALA A 204 13.85 -41.18 -39.26
N MET A 205 14.14 -40.33 -38.26
CA MET A 205 13.53 -38.99 -38.16
C MET A 205 13.98 -38.07 -39.30
N VAL A 206 15.26 -38.12 -39.69
CA VAL A 206 15.79 -37.31 -40.81
C VAL A 206 15.18 -37.75 -42.15
N LEU A 207 14.98 -39.05 -42.38
CA LEU A 207 14.35 -39.56 -43.59
C LEU A 207 12.88 -39.15 -43.73
N ILE A 208 12.13 -39.10 -42.62
CA ILE A 208 10.73 -38.67 -42.60
C ILE A 208 10.62 -37.17 -42.92
N ILE A 209 11.54 -36.36 -42.41
CA ILE A 209 11.58 -34.91 -42.68
C ILE A 209 11.95 -34.66 -44.15
N LEU A 210 12.91 -35.41 -44.70
CA LEU A 210 13.27 -35.31 -46.12
C LEU A 210 12.13 -35.75 -47.06
N LEU A 211 11.36 -36.77 -46.68
CA LEU A 211 10.16 -37.19 -47.43
C LEU A 211 9.07 -36.11 -47.44
N PHE A 212 8.93 -35.34 -46.37
CA PHE A 212 7.94 -34.26 -46.28
C PHE A 212 8.31 -33.04 -47.14
N ILE A 213 9.61 -32.75 -47.28
CA ILE A 213 10.11 -31.64 -48.11
C ILE A 213 9.99 -31.95 -49.61
N MET A 214 10.04 -33.23 -50.00
CA MET A 214 9.91 -33.66 -51.40
C MET A 214 8.45 -33.74 -51.89
N LEU A 215 7.47 -33.48 -51.02
CA LEU A 215 6.03 -33.54 -51.31
C LEU A 215 5.33 -32.17 -51.34
N GLN A 216 6.09 -31.07 -51.35
CA GLN A 216 5.63 -29.72 -51.66
C GLN A 216 6.37 -29.17 -52.88
#